data_AF-X0TGS1-F1
#
_entry.id   AF-X0TGS1-F1
#
_cell.length_a   1.000
_cell.length_b   1.000
_cell.length_c   1.000
_cell.angle_alpha   90.00
_cell.angle_beta   90.00
_cell.angle_gamma   90.00
#
_symmetry.space_group_name_H-M   'P 1'
#
loop_
_entity.id
_entity.type
_entity.pdbx_description
1 polymer ?
#
loop_
_entity_poly.entity_id
_entity_poly.type
_entity_poly.pdbx_seq_one_letter_code
_entity_poly.pdbx_strand_id
1 'polypeptide(L)' 'ALDIQREYHARAVDYLQTREPNVQLEQVVDLWGRQLDAVESQDFAKVDTEIDWVIKRKLFQRYQDRYSMEL' A
#
# COMPACT_ATOMS: atom_id res chain seq x y z
N ALA A 1 -13.72 -1.34 -5.86
CA ALA A 1 -12.44 -0.77 -6.37
C ALA A 1 -11.24 -1.57 -5.86
N LEU A 2 -11.21 -1.92 -4.56
CA LEU A 2 -10.17 -2.75 -3.96
C LEU A 2 -10.13 -4.18 -4.54
N ASP A 3 -11.29 -4.79 -4.80
CA ASP A 3 -11.38 -6.17 -5.32
C ASP A 3 -10.68 -6.32 -6.68
N ILE A 4 -10.80 -5.30 -7.54
CA ILE A 4 -10.13 -5.26 -8.85
C ILE A 4 -8.61 -5.23 -8.65
N GLN A 5 -8.12 -4.39 -7.74
CA GLN A 5 -6.69 -4.32 -7.43
C GLN A 5 -6.16 -5.63 -6.85
N ARG A 6 -6.95 -6.33 -6.02
CA ARG A 6 -6.60 -7.63 -5.44
C ARG A 6 -6.50 -8.73 -6.50
N GLU A 7 -7.41 -8.74 -7.48
CA GLU A 7 -7.36 -9.65 -8.63
C GLU A 7 -6.11 -9.40 -9.51
N TYR A 8 -5.77 -8.14 -9.79
CA TYR A 8 -4.56 -7.81 -10.56
C TYR A 8 -3.27 -8.13 -9.79
N HIS A 9 -3.25 -7.90 -8.47
CA HIS A 9 -2.12 -8.27 -7.63
C HIS A 9 -1.89 -9.79 -7.62
N ALA A 10 -2.94 -10.59 -7.47
CA ALA A 10 -2.86 -12.05 -7.54
C ALA A 10 -2.24 -12.53 -8.86
N ARG A 11 -2.69 -11.96 -9.99
CA ARG A 11 -2.12 -12.26 -11.31
C ARG A 11 -0.66 -11.84 -11.43
N ALA A 12 -0.25 -10.73 -10.80
CA ALA A 12 1.14 -10.28 -10.79
C ALA A 12 2.04 -11.22 -9.97
N VAL A 13 1.53 -11.74 -8.84
CA VAL A 13 2.20 -12.77 -8.03
C VAL A 13 2.37 -14.06 -8.83
N ASP A 14 1.32 -14.53 -9.50
CA ASP A 14 1.38 -15.74 -10.33
C ASP A 14 2.36 -15.56 -11.51
N TYR A 15 2.34 -14.39 -12.15
CA TYR A 15 3.25 -14.07 -13.25
C TYR A 15 4.72 -14.09 -12.80
N LEU A 16 5.02 -13.58 -11.59
CA LEU A 16 6.37 -13.61 -11.01
C LEU A 16 6.92 -15.03 -10.84
N GLN A 17 6.08 -16.02 -10.53
CA GLN A 17 6.52 -17.42 -10.38
C GLN A 17 7.03 -18.04 -11.68
N THR A 18 6.59 -17.52 -12.83
CA THR A 18 6.95 -18.05 -14.17
C THR A 18 8.20 -17.39 -14.77
N ARG A 19 8.70 -16.33 -14.15
CA ARG A 19 9.83 -15.52 -14.65
C ARG A 19 11.11 -15.83 -13.88
N GLU A 20 12.25 -15.48 -14.45
CA GLU A 20 13.51 -15.42 -13.70
C GLU A 20 13.40 -14.53 -12.45
N PRO A 21 13.98 -14.95 -11.31
CA PRO A 21 13.94 -14.21 -10.06
C PRO A 21 14.45 -12.79 -10.25
N ASN A 22 13.64 -11.81 -9.86
CA ASN A 22 14.02 -10.40 -9.90
C ASN A 22 13.66 -9.77 -8.56
N VAL A 23 14.69 -9.61 -7.72
CA VAL A 23 14.57 -9.10 -6.34
C VAL A 23 13.84 -7.76 -6.29
N GLN A 24 14.05 -6.87 -7.25
CA GLN A 24 13.37 -5.57 -7.28
C GLN A 24 11.88 -5.72 -7.58
N LEU A 25 11.52 -6.61 -8.52
CA LEU A 25 10.12 -6.84 -8.88
C LEU A 25 9.36 -7.55 -7.77
N GLU A 26 10.00 -8.51 -7.10
CA GLU A 26 9.47 -9.20 -5.92
C GLU A 26 9.18 -8.21 -4.79
N GLN A 27 10.10 -7.29 -4.50
CA GLN A 27 9.89 -6.22 -3.50
C GLN A 27 8.71 -5.31 -3.85
N VAL A 28 8.55 -4.95 -5.13
CA VAL A 28 7.42 -4.11 -5.58
C VAL A 28 6.08 -4.83 -5.41
N VAL A 29 6.00 -6.12 -5.77
CA VAL A 29 4.76 -6.90 -5.65
C VAL A 29 4.43 -7.19 -4.19
N ASP A 30 5.44 -7.41 -3.33
CA ASP A 30 5.25 -7.51 -1.88
C ASP A 30 4.70 -6.21 -1.28
N LEU A 31 5.32 -5.08 -1.59
CA LEU A 31 4.84 -3.75 -1.16
C LEU A 31 3.40 -3.48 -1.60
N TRP A 32 3.06 -3.84 -2.84
CA TRP A 32 1.69 -3.71 -3.35
C TRP A 32 0.70 -4.56 -2.57
N GLY A 33 1.05 -5.81 -2.22
CA GLY A 33 0.20 -6.68 -1.40
C GLY A 33 -0.05 -6.09 -0.01
N ARG A 34 1.01 -5.69 0.69
CA ARG A 34 0.93 -5.06 2.02
C ARG A 34 0.08 -3.79 2.00
N GLN A 35 0.12 -3.06 0.90
CA GLN A 35 -0.68 -1.86 0.72
C GLN A 35 -2.18 -2.17 0.57
N LEU A 36 -2.55 -3.20 -0.18
CA LEU A 36 -3.96 -3.60 -0.31
C LEU A 36 -4.53 -4.06 1.04
N ASP A 37 -3.74 -4.82 1.81
CA ASP A 37 -4.13 -5.26 3.15
C ASP A 37 -4.26 -4.10 4.13
N ALA A 38 -3.39 -3.09 4.06
CA ALA A 38 -3.49 -1.87 4.86
C ALA A 38 -4.74 -1.05 4.52
N VAL A 39 -5.11 -0.97 3.24
CA VAL A 39 -6.34 -0.29 2.80
C VAL A 39 -7.58 -1.03 3.29
N GLU A 40 -7.59 -2.37 3.25
CA GLU A 40 -8.71 -3.19 3.72
C GLU A 40 -8.90 -3.10 5.25
N SER A 41 -7.79 -3.22 5.99
CA SER A 41 -7.79 -3.17 7.46
C SER A 41 -7.90 -1.76 8.04
N GLN A 42 -7.77 -0.74 7.20
CA GLN A 42 -7.57 0.66 7.59
C GLN A 42 -6.35 0.89 8.52
N ASP A 43 -5.47 -0.12 8.65
CA ASP A 43 -4.26 -0.06 9.45
C ASP A 43 -3.03 0.17 8.54
N PHE A 44 -2.59 1.43 8.50
CA PHE A 44 -1.46 1.86 7.69
C PHE A 44 -0.13 1.81 8.44
N ALA A 45 -0.09 1.29 9.68
CA ALA A 45 1.12 1.29 10.51
C ALA A 45 2.28 0.49 9.88
N LYS A 46 1.98 -0.48 9.00
CA LYS A 46 2.97 -1.34 8.35
C LYS A 46 3.53 -0.78 7.02
N VAL A 47 2.95 0.28 6.50
CA VAL A 47 3.31 0.89 5.20
C VAL A 47 3.68 2.38 5.32
N ASP A 48 3.72 2.90 6.56
CA ASP A 48 3.89 4.33 6.82
C ASP A 48 5.31 4.87 6.54
N THR A 49 6.30 3.99 6.37
CA THR A 49 7.69 4.36 6.07
C THR A 49 8.07 4.21 4.59
N GLU A 50 7.28 3.48 3.81
CA GLU A 50 7.66 3.05 2.45
C GLU A 50 6.81 3.71 1.35
N ILE A 51 5.69 4.35 1.71
CA ILE A 51 4.73 4.89 0.74
C ILE A 51 4.45 6.38 0.98
N ASP A 52 4.91 7.22 0.04
CA ASP A 52 4.85 8.69 0.10
C ASP A 52 3.45 9.25 0.37
N TRP A 53 2.40 8.64 -0.19
CA TRP A 53 1.04 9.15 0.02
C TRP A 53 0.52 8.84 1.43
N VAL A 54 0.98 7.76 2.07
CA VAL A 54 0.65 7.42 3.46
C VAL A 54 1.31 8.41 4.41
N ILE A 55 2.58 8.78 4.14
CA ILE A 55 3.29 9.84 4.87
C ILE A 55 2.53 11.17 4.78
N LYS A 56 2.09 11.55 3.57
CA LYS A 56 1.28 12.76 3.38
C LYS A 56 -0.05 12.68 4.14
N ARG A 57 -0.75 11.54 4.11
CA ARG A 57 -2.01 11.36 4.85
C ARG A 57 -1.82 11.46 6.36
N LYS A 58 -0.75 10.87 6.91
CA LYS A 58 -0.40 10.99 8.34
C LYS A 58 -0.08 12.43 8.73
N LEU A 59 0.59 13.18 7.86
CA LEU A 59 0.86 14.61 8.04
C LEU A 59 -0.46 15.41 8.07
N PHE A 60 -1.37 15.15 7.13
CA PHE A 60 -2.68 15.80 7.08
C PHE A 60 -3.52 15.47 8.32
N GLN A 61 -3.61 14.20 8.71
CA GLN A 61 -4.36 13.78 9.90
C GLN A 61 -3.82 14.48 11.16
N ARG A 62 -2.49 14.50 11.35
CA ARG A 62 -1.86 15.19 12.48
C ARG A 62 -2.11 16.70 12.44
N TYR A 63 -2.22 17.29 11.26
CA TYR A 63 -2.54 18.71 11.10
C TYR A 63 -4.02 18.96 11.44
N GLN A 64 -4.95 18.11 11.00
CA GLN A 64 -6.37 18.19 11.36
C GLN A 64 -6.57 18.05 12.87
N ASP A 65 -5.93 17.05 13.49
CA ASP A 65 -6.02 16.81 14.94
C ASP A 65 -5.42 17.99 15.75
N ARG A 66 -4.37 18.63 15.24
CA ARG A 66 -3.71 19.76 15.92
C ARG A 66 -4.47 21.08 15.79
N TYR A 67 -5.15 21.29 14.65
CA TYR A 67 -5.78 22.57 14.33
C TYR A 67 -7.32 22.51 14.37
N SER A 68 -7.93 21.37 14.73
CA SER A 68 -9.39 21.15 14.76
C SER A 68 -10.10 21.66 13.49
N MET A 69 -9.47 21.47 12.33
CA MET A 69 -10.05 21.88 11.05
C MET A 69 -10.76 20.68 10.41
N GLU A 70 -12.08 20.75 10.34
CA GLU A 70 -12.86 19.94 9.39
C GLU A 70 -12.59 20.46 7.97
N LEU A 71 -12.35 19.54 7.04
CA LEU A 71 -12.12 19.81 5.62
C LEU A 71 -13.30 19.23 4.84
#